data_AF-A0A7S3J2U4-F1
#
_entry.id   AF-A0A7S3J2U4-F1
#
_cell.length_a   1.000
_cell.length_b   1.000
_cell.length_c   1.000
_cell.angle_alpha   90.00
_cell.angle_beta   90.00
_cell.angle_gamma   90.00
#
_symmetry.space_group_name_H-M   'P 1'
#
loop_
_entity.id
_entity.type
_entity.pdbx_description
1 polymer ?
#
loop_
_entity_poly.entity_id
_entity_poly.type
_entity_poly.pdbx_seq_one_letter_code
_entity_poly.pdbx_strand_id
1 'polypeptide(L)'
;FAGLINTTHEGCDPKHPPDCTALVGPSYGRNDYFAYSGSGGAGSQGGKGGGIIWLNTASRFKLKGTIESKGSDSETNEGAAYGSGGGSGGAISITAFIVESSSASNISVAGGNGKFGGGGGSGGYIYGYLLGSLDPSNFPQNSQEWYAGYDISPGNNPNTTNVIDKDIFYKTMPKFAKQDSLKDVDHYGKTWHPNCLNGYEKILCSPCIQGFYKSTNTTEDCTPCDNKPAKNSFYVRELNNQISEDCPYHCVNSVPNFEKNPNCDNSFVWFIKKIGGWIVVTIITCLI
;
A
#
# COMPACT_ATOMS: atom_id res chain seq x y z
N PHE A 1 24.24 5.84 1.45
CA PHE A 1 24.80 5.03 0.35
C PHE A 1 23.64 4.59 -0.53
N ALA A 2 23.46 5.26 -1.67
CA ALA A 2 22.46 4.90 -2.67
C ALA A 2 23.18 4.16 -3.79
N GLY A 3 23.07 2.83 -3.80
CA GLY A 3 23.42 2.02 -4.96
C GLY A 3 22.19 1.93 -5.83
N LEU A 4 22.21 2.58 -6.99
CA LEU A 4 21.32 2.24 -8.09
C LEU A 4 21.78 0.84 -8.56
N ILE A 5 21.10 -0.21 -8.12
CA ILE A 5 21.28 -1.54 -8.69
C ILE A 5 20.37 -1.59 -9.92
N ASN A 6 20.90 -1.11 -11.04
CA ASN A 6 20.31 -1.36 -12.33
C ASN A 6 20.75 -2.77 -12.77
N THR A 7 20.03 -3.81 -12.35
CA THR A 7 20.18 -5.14 -12.96
C THR A 7 19.30 -5.21 -14.19
N THR A 8 19.72 -4.56 -15.26
CA THR A 8 19.33 -5.01 -16.60
C THR A 8 19.97 -6.38 -16.78
N HIS A 9 19.15 -7.44 -16.74
CA HIS A 9 19.56 -8.75 -17.24
C HIS A 9 19.68 -8.66 -18.77
N GLU A 10 20.72 -7.97 -19.25
CA GLU A 10 21.23 -8.21 -20.59
C GLU A 10 22.07 -9.49 -20.52
N GLY A 11 21.57 -10.57 -21.12
CA GLY A 11 22.42 -11.70 -21.48
C GLY A 11 22.09 -13.08 -20.91
N CYS A 12 20.82 -13.45 -20.80
CA CYS A 12 20.48 -14.89 -20.74
C CYS A 12 20.18 -15.40 -22.17
N ASP A 13 21.20 -15.95 -22.85
CA ASP A 13 21.03 -16.65 -24.12
C ASP A 13 20.23 -17.94 -23.88
N PRO A 14 19.03 -18.11 -24.47
CA PRO A 14 18.22 -19.30 -24.27
C PRO A 14 18.84 -20.60 -24.85
N LYS A 15 19.98 -20.52 -25.55
CA LYS A 15 20.60 -21.68 -26.21
C LYS A 15 21.70 -22.39 -25.41
N HIS A 16 22.17 -21.84 -24.29
CA HIS A 16 23.24 -22.47 -23.49
C HIS A 16 23.07 -22.25 -21.96
N PRO A 17 22.50 -23.23 -21.22
CA PRO A 17 22.51 -23.21 -19.76
C PRO A 17 23.73 -24.01 -19.27
N PRO A 18 24.77 -23.35 -18.72
CA PRO A 18 24.97 -23.50 -17.27
C PRO A 18 25.55 -22.26 -16.57
N ASP A 19 25.29 -22.17 -15.27
CA ASP A 19 25.93 -21.27 -14.28
C ASP A 19 25.53 -19.78 -14.25
N CYS A 20 24.22 -19.51 -14.23
CA CYS A 20 23.71 -18.35 -13.50
C CYS A 20 23.60 -18.67 -12.00
N THR A 21 24.73 -18.73 -11.29
CA THR A 21 24.71 -18.87 -9.82
C THR A 21 24.31 -17.53 -9.22
N ALA A 22 23.04 -17.40 -8.82
CA ALA A 22 22.57 -16.27 -8.04
C ALA A 22 23.43 -16.12 -6.77
N LEU A 23 23.83 -14.89 -6.43
CA LEU A 23 24.48 -14.59 -5.15
C LEU A 23 23.45 -14.79 -4.03
N VAL A 24 23.44 -15.99 -3.43
CA VAL A 24 22.52 -16.36 -2.35
C VAL A 24 23.09 -15.89 -1.01
N GLY A 25 22.60 -14.74 -0.52
CA GLY A 25 22.68 -14.43 0.91
C GLY A 25 21.81 -15.42 1.71
N PRO A 26 22.09 -15.65 3.01
CA PRO A 26 21.42 -16.68 3.81
C PRO A 26 19.89 -16.53 3.73
N SER A 27 19.23 -17.51 3.11
CA SER A 27 17.81 -17.45 2.77
C SER A 27 16.95 -17.78 3.99
N TYR A 28 16.27 -16.78 4.56
CA TYR A 28 15.06 -17.02 5.34
C TYR A 28 13.93 -17.34 4.35
N GLY A 29 13.76 -18.62 4.04
CA GLY A 29 12.75 -19.14 3.11
C GLY A 29 13.01 -18.82 1.65
N ARG A 30 13.45 -19.80 0.85
CA ARG A 30 13.36 -19.69 -0.61
C ARG A 30 11.90 -19.54 -0.98
N ASN A 31 11.56 -18.38 -1.53
CA ASN A 31 10.27 -18.16 -2.18
C ASN A 31 10.50 -18.02 -3.69
N ASP A 32 11.13 -19.05 -4.27
CA ASP A 32 11.52 -19.11 -5.69
C ASP A 32 10.31 -18.95 -6.63
N TYR A 33 9.09 -19.22 -6.15
CA TYR A 33 7.84 -19.07 -6.90
C TYR A 33 7.56 -17.63 -7.36
N PHE A 34 8.05 -16.62 -6.63
CA PHE A 34 7.73 -15.21 -6.91
C PHE A 34 8.68 -14.57 -7.93
N ALA A 35 9.90 -15.06 -8.02
CA ALA A 35 10.93 -14.55 -8.94
C ALA A 35 10.53 -14.73 -10.41
N TYR A 36 9.88 -15.84 -10.76
CA TYR A 36 9.62 -16.19 -12.16
C TYR A 36 8.26 -15.74 -12.69
N SER A 37 7.36 -15.28 -11.82
CA SER A 37 5.94 -15.07 -12.17
C SER A 37 5.63 -13.70 -12.79
N GLY A 38 6.56 -12.75 -12.81
CA GLY A 38 6.37 -11.39 -13.34
C GLY A 38 7.16 -11.05 -14.62
N SER A 39 8.25 -11.75 -14.93
CA SER A 39 9.21 -11.27 -15.94
C SER A 39 9.01 -11.83 -17.35
N GLY A 40 7.77 -12.17 -17.73
CA GLY A 40 7.44 -12.70 -19.06
C GLY A 40 7.38 -11.59 -20.13
N GLY A 41 7.91 -11.87 -21.32
CA GLY A 41 7.78 -11.02 -22.50
C GLY A 41 7.50 -11.85 -23.75
N ALA A 42 6.79 -11.27 -24.71
CA ALA A 42 6.64 -11.87 -26.04
C ALA A 42 7.93 -11.62 -26.86
N GLY A 43 8.15 -12.40 -27.93
CA GLY A 43 9.37 -12.43 -28.74
C GLY A 43 9.73 -11.11 -29.45
N SER A 44 10.37 -11.16 -30.62
CA SER A 44 10.99 -10.00 -31.28
C SER A 44 10.11 -8.76 -31.56
N GLN A 45 8.79 -8.87 -31.42
CA GLN A 45 7.83 -7.78 -31.65
C GLN A 45 6.96 -7.45 -30.43
N GLY A 46 7.10 -8.23 -29.34
CA GLY A 46 6.36 -8.05 -28.10
C GLY A 46 7.12 -7.21 -27.08
N GLY A 47 6.41 -6.74 -26.07
CA GLY A 47 7.04 -6.06 -24.95
C GLY A 47 7.87 -7.00 -24.08
N LYS A 48 8.98 -6.48 -23.55
CA LYS A 48 9.91 -7.16 -22.63
C LYS A 48 9.36 -7.10 -21.20
N GLY A 49 9.59 -8.12 -20.39
CA GLY A 49 9.16 -8.13 -18.99
C GLY A 49 9.95 -7.18 -18.08
N GLY A 50 9.37 -6.77 -16.94
CA GLY A 50 9.92 -5.73 -16.06
C GLY A 50 11.09 -6.11 -15.15
N GLY A 51 11.68 -7.29 -15.31
CA GLY A 51 12.80 -7.75 -14.50
C GLY A 51 12.44 -8.06 -13.04
N ILE A 52 13.45 -8.25 -12.19
CA ILE A 52 13.27 -8.53 -10.76
C ILE A 52 14.24 -7.68 -9.95
N ILE A 53 13.75 -7.04 -8.89
CA ILE A 53 14.53 -6.22 -7.96
C ILE A 53 14.46 -6.87 -6.57
N TRP A 54 15.63 -7.21 -6.03
CA TRP A 54 15.77 -7.78 -4.69
C TRP A 54 16.47 -6.78 -3.77
N LEU A 55 15.76 -6.31 -2.76
CA LEU A 55 16.25 -5.37 -1.76
C LEU A 55 16.32 -6.08 -0.42
N ASN A 56 17.51 -6.55 -0.06
CA ASN A 56 17.76 -7.19 1.22
C ASN A 56 18.65 -6.28 2.08
N THR A 57 18.10 -5.78 3.18
CA THR A 57 18.82 -4.91 4.11
C THR A 57 18.78 -5.48 5.51
N ALA A 58 19.93 -5.49 6.18
CA ALA A 58 20.05 -6.07 7.52
C ALA A 58 19.40 -5.23 8.63
N SER A 59 19.02 -3.98 8.37
CA SER A 59 18.46 -3.10 9.41
C SER A 59 17.44 -2.11 8.84
N ARG A 60 17.85 -1.18 8.00
CA ARG A 60 17.00 -0.09 7.53
C ARG A 60 17.07 0.08 6.02
N PHE A 61 15.90 0.11 5.39
CA PHE A 61 15.71 0.50 4.00
C PHE A 61 14.98 1.83 3.94
N LYS A 62 15.59 2.83 3.30
CA LYS A 62 15.00 4.16 3.11
C LYS A 62 14.82 4.46 1.64
N LEU A 63 13.57 4.54 1.20
CA LEU A 63 13.23 4.93 -0.16
C LEU A 63 13.16 6.46 -0.28
N LYS A 64 13.88 6.99 -1.26
CA LYS A 64 13.71 8.36 -1.75
C LYS A 64 13.53 8.32 -3.26
N GLY A 65 12.36 8.72 -3.73
CA GLY A 65 12.01 8.67 -5.15
C GLY A 65 11.34 7.34 -5.51
N THR A 66 11.66 6.80 -6.68
CA THR A 66 10.87 5.72 -7.28
C THR A 66 11.71 4.48 -7.55
N ILE A 67 11.16 3.31 -7.22
CA ILE A 67 11.66 2.01 -7.72
C ILE A 67 10.63 1.47 -8.70
N GLU A 68 11.08 1.11 -9.89
CA GLU A 68 10.20 0.63 -10.95
C GLU A 68 10.73 -0.67 -11.55
N SER A 69 9.82 -1.62 -11.76
CA SER A 69 10.08 -2.88 -12.44
C SER A 69 8.92 -3.11 -13.40
N LYS A 70 8.97 -2.42 -14.56
CA LYS A 70 7.88 -2.31 -15.52
C LYS A 70 8.15 -3.07 -16.81
N GLY A 71 7.16 -3.80 -17.30
CA GLY A 71 7.19 -4.37 -18.64
C GLY A 71 7.16 -3.27 -19.69
N SER A 72 7.88 -3.47 -20.79
CA SER A 72 7.87 -2.53 -21.90
C SER A 72 6.61 -2.69 -22.73
N ASP A 73 6.20 -1.59 -23.36
CA ASP A 73 5.18 -1.63 -24.39
C ASP A 73 5.64 -2.46 -25.59
N SER A 74 4.67 -2.94 -26.37
CA SER A 74 4.97 -3.54 -27.67
C SER A 74 5.64 -2.55 -28.62
N GLU A 75 6.69 -3.00 -29.31
CA GLU A 75 7.46 -2.21 -30.29
C GLU A 75 6.94 -2.38 -31.72
N THR A 76 5.81 -3.06 -31.94
CA THR A 76 5.31 -3.29 -33.30
C THR A 76 4.92 -1.97 -34.00
N ASN A 77 5.34 -1.83 -35.26
CA ASN A 77 5.08 -0.66 -36.10
C ASN A 77 3.60 -0.59 -36.55
N GLU A 78 3.12 0.63 -36.81
CA GLU A 78 1.80 0.87 -37.40
C GLU A 78 1.63 0.11 -38.73
N GLY A 79 0.54 -0.66 -38.83
CA GLY A 79 0.19 -1.44 -40.03
C GLY A 79 0.68 -2.89 -40.04
N ALA A 80 1.22 -3.41 -38.93
CA ALA A 80 1.52 -4.84 -38.82
C ALA A 80 0.24 -5.69 -38.95
N ALA A 81 0.33 -6.78 -39.72
CA ALA A 81 -0.78 -7.70 -39.95
C ALA A 81 -1.21 -8.51 -38.71
N TYR A 82 -0.41 -8.49 -37.64
CA TYR A 82 -0.62 -9.24 -36.41
C TYR A 82 -0.49 -8.33 -35.19
N GLY A 83 -1.36 -8.56 -34.20
CA GLY A 83 -1.28 -7.91 -32.90
C GLY A 83 -0.09 -8.39 -32.08
N SER A 84 0.37 -7.54 -31.17
CA SER A 84 1.53 -7.82 -30.33
C SER A 84 1.29 -7.41 -28.88
N GLY A 85 1.61 -8.32 -27.97
CA GLY A 85 1.37 -8.12 -26.55
C GLY A 85 2.40 -7.21 -25.89
N GLY A 86 1.98 -6.49 -24.86
CA GLY A 86 2.91 -5.80 -23.97
C GLY A 86 3.61 -6.75 -23.00
N GLY A 87 4.74 -6.33 -22.45
CA GLY A 87 5.53 -7.14 -21.52
C GLY A 87 4.93 -7.15 -20.12
N SER A 88 5.06 -8.26 -19.39
CA SER A 88 4.58 -8.33 -18.01
C SER A 88 5.37 -7.43 -17.07
N GLY A 89 4.71 -6.88 -16.05
CA GLY A 89 5.35 -6.14 -14.98
C GLY A 89 6.24 -7.03 -14.13
N GLY A 90 7.37 -6.51 -13.67
CA GLY A 90 8.37 -7.30 -12.96
C GLY A 90 8.04 -7.52 -11.48
N ALA A 91 9.05 -7.88 -10.68
CA ALA A 91 8.86 -8.19 -9.27
C ALA A 91 9.81 -7.37 -8.39
N ILE A 92 9.30 -6.81 -7.30
CA ILE A 92 10.07 -6.07 -6.30
C ILE A 92 9.91 -6.78 -4.96
N SER A 93 11.02 -7.28 -4.42
CA SER A 93 11.08 -7.91 -3.10
C SER A 93 11.86 -7.04 -2.14
N ILE A 94 11.26 -6.69 -1.00
CA ILE A 94 11.86 -5.88 0.06
C ILE A 94 11.91 -6.71 1.34
N THR A 95 13.12 -6.98 1.81
CA THR A 95 13.39 -7.62 3.10
C THR A 95 14.20 -6.66 3.96
N ALA A 96 13.63 -6.21 5.08
CA ALA A 96 14.25 -5.24 5.98
C ALA A 96 13.64 -5.32 7.39
N PHE A 97 14.33 -4.82 8.42
CA PHE A 97 13.70 -4.63 9.74
C PHE A 97 12.86 -3.35 9.78
N ILE A 98 13.40 -2.26 9.26
CA ILE A 98 12.77 -0.94 9.21
C ILE A 98 12.69 -0.48 7.76
N VAL A 99 11.52 -0.02 7.34
CA VAL A 99 11.29 0.54 6.02
C VAL A 99 10.75 1.97 6.19
N GLU A 100 11.39 2.92 5.51
CA GLU A 100 11.07 4.35 5.55
C GLU A 100 10.90 4.89 4.14
N SER A 101 10.00 5.85 3.95
CA SER A 101 9.87 6.58 2.69
C SER A 101 9.37 8.00 2.89
N SER A 102 9.50 8.82 1.85
CA SER A 102 8.74 10.08 1.78
C SER A 102 7.37 9.86 1.13
N SER A 103 6.45 10.80 1.35
CA SER A 103 5.16 10.84 0.61
C SER A 103 5.32 11.03 -0.89
N ALA A 104 6.48 11.54 -1.34
CA ALA A 104 6.84 11.68 -2.75
C ALA A 104 7.49 10.41 -3.34
N SER A 105 7.68 9.36 -2.54
CA SER A 105 8.27 8.11 -3.00
C SER A 105 7.22 7.19 -3.60
N ASN A 106 7.63 6.28 -4.49
CA ASN A 106 6.71 5.35 -5.13
C ASN A 106 7.38 4.01 -5.47
N ILE A 107 6.63 2.91 -5.40
CA ILE A 107 7.03 1.61 -5.93
C ILE A 107 6.08 1.24 -7.08
N SER A 108 6.60 0.96 -8.27
CA SER A 108 5.77 0.60 -9.41
C SER A 108 6.19 -0.72 -10.05
N VAL A 109 5.22 -1.61 -10.23
CA VAL A 109 5.34 -2.88 -10.95
C VAL A 109 4.21 -2.99 -11.98
N ALA A 110 4.41 -2.39 -13.14
CA ALA A 110 3.37 -2.26 -14.16
C ALA A 110 3.65 -3.10 -15.41
N GLY A 111 2.61 -3.65 -16.03
CA GLY A 111 2.69 -4.25 -17.35
C GLY A 111 2.76 -3.20 -18.46
N GLY A 112 3.39 -3.57 -19.58
CA GLY A 112 3.44 -2.75 -20.78
C GLY A 112 2.19 -2.91 -21.65
N ASN A 113 1.92 -1.93 -22.49
CA ASN A 113 0.75 -1.90 -23.38
C ASN A 113 0.94 -2.78 -24.62
N GLY A 114 -0.13 -3.44 -25.05
CA GLY A 114 -0.19 -4.14 -26.33
C GLY A 114 -0.50 -3.21 -27.52
N LYS A 115 -0.37 -3.72 -28.75
CA LYS A 115 -0.68 -3.00 -30.01
C LYS A 115 -1.43 -3.88 -31.00
N PHE A 116 -2.22 -3.25 -31.88
CA PHE A 116 -2.96 -3.87 -33.00
C PHE A 116 -3.78 -5.12 -32.60
N GLY A 117 -4.48 -5.04 -31.48
CA GLY A 117 -5.27 -6.15 -30.93
C GLY A 117 -4.49 -7.17 -30.09
N GLY A 118 -3.19 -6.95 -29.89
CA GLY A 118 -2.43 -7.64 -28.85
C GLY A 118 -2.83 -7.18 -27.45
N GLY A 119 -2.86 -8.11 -26.50
CA GLY A 119 -3.20 -7.83 -25.10
C GLY A 119 -2.12 -7.02 -24.37
N GLY A 120 -2.51 -6.31 -23.31
CA GLY A 120 -1.56 -5.71 -22.37
C GLY A 120 -0.81 -6.78 -21.58
N GLY A 121 0.39 -6.44 -21.11
CA GLY A 121 1.13 -7.28 -20.17
C GLY A 121 0.44 -7.30 -18.80
N SER A 122 0.60 -8.39 -18.06
CA SER A 122 0.09 -8.46 -16.70
C SER A 122 0.78 -7.42 -15.79
N GLY A 123 0.14 -7.02 -14.69
CA GLY A 123 0.82 -6.29 -13.63
C GLY A 123 1.94 -7.13 -13.01
N GLY A 124 2.76 -6.50 -12.15
CA GLY A 124 3.88 -7.17 -11.50
C GLY A 124 3.63 -7.53 -10.03
N TYR A 125 4.70 -7.84 -9.30
CA TYR A 125 4.63 -8.34 -7.94
C TYR A 125 5.36 -7.42 -6.97
N ILE A 126 4.72 -7.08 -5.85
CA ILE A 126 5.41 -6.46 -4.71
C ILE A 126 5.37 -7.45 -3.55
N TYR A 127 6.54 -7.74 -3.01
CA TYR A 127 6.73 -8.59 -1.84
C TYR A 127 7.41 -7.78 -0.75
N GLY A 128 6.74 -7.64 0.39
CA GLY A 128 7.34 -7.06 1.58
C GLY A 128 7.54 -8.13 2.65
N TYR A 129 8.72 -8.20 3.24
CA TYR A 129 8.99 -9.01 4.42
C TYR A 129 9.70 -8.16 5.47
N LEU A 130 8.91 -7.63 6.39
CA LEU A 130 9.39 -6.81 7.48
C LEU A 130 9.79 -7.70 8.65
N LEU A 131 11.10 -7.89 8.83
CA LEU A 131 11.63 -8.74 9.90
C LEU A 131 11.22 -8.21 11.29
N GLY A 132 11.10 -6.89 11.43
CA GLY A 132 10.63 -6.27 12.66
C GLY A 132 9.18 -6.59 13.01
N SER A 133 8.32 -6.88 12.02
CA SER A 133 6.90 -7.21 12.29
C SER A 133 6.71 -8.54 13.00
N LEU A 134 7.75 -9.39 13.05
CA LEU A 134 7.73 -10.67 13.75
C LEU A 134 7.98 -10.53 15.26
N ASP A 135 8.56 -9.41 15.71
CA ASP A 135 8.85 -9.16 17.11
C ASP A 135 8.67 -7.67 17.48
N PRO A 136 7.41 -7.19 17.54
CA PRO A 136 7.13 -5.79 17.87
C PRO A 136 7.57 -5.39 19.27
N SER A 137 7.71 -6.34 20.19
CA SER A 137 8.15 -6.08 21.56
C SER A 137 9.60 -5.60 21.61
N ASN A 138 10.45 -6.15 20.74
CA ASN A 138 11.86 -5.79 20.64
C ASN A 138 12.11 -4.73 19.55
N PHE A 139 11.18 -4.54 18.61
CA PHE A 139 11.29 -3.56 17.53
C PHE A 139 10.06 -2.62 17.47
N PRO A 140 9.82 -1.78 18.49
CA PRO A 140 8.67 -0.87 18.49
C PRO A 140 8.70 0.17 17.36
N GLN A 141 9.86 0.39 16.71
CA GLN A 141 10.05 1.30 15.57
C GLN A 141 9.70 0.69 14.20
N ASN A 142 8.98 -0.42 14.16
CA ASN A 142 8.55 -1.08 12.91
C ASN A 142 7.91 -0.10 11.93
N SER A 143 8.47 0.00 10.72
CA SER A 143 7.97 0.71 9.52
C SER A 143 7.13 1.96 9.77
N GLN A 144 7.52 2.78 10.76
CA GLN A 144 6.67 3.91 11.21
C GLN A 144 6.58 5.04 10.18
N GLU A 145 7.38 4.97 9.11
CA GLU A 145 7.55 6.05 8.15
C GLU A 145 7.32 5.60 6.70
N TRP A 146 6.56 4.53 6.46
CA TRP A 146 6.18 4.21 5.08
C TRP A 146 4.98 5.04 4.61
N TYR A 147 5.25 6.00 3.73
CA TYR A 147 4.28 6.90 3.11
C TYR A 147 4.27 6.85 1.58
N ALA A 148 5.03 5.93 0.97
CA ALA A 148 5.14 5.87 -0.48
C ALA A 148 3.86 5.31 -1.09
N GLY A 149 3.57 5.77 -2.31
CA GLY A 149 2.59 5.12 -3.17
C GLY A 149 3.07 3.74 -3.63
N TYR A 150 2.10 2.93 -4.08
CA TYR A 150 2.37 1.74 -4.86
C TYR A 150 1.49 1.73 -6.10
N ASP A 151 2.05 1.28 -7.23
CA ASP A 151 1.37 1.13 -8.51
C ASP A 151 1.59 -0.29 -9.03
N ILE A 152 0.50 -1.02 -9.19
CA ILE A 152 0.48 -2.43 -9.57
C ILE A 152 -0.55 -2.57 -10.70
N SER A 153 -0.25 -1.95 -11.83
CA SER A 153 -1.17 -1.85 -12.94
C SER A 153 -0.85 -2.86 -14.05
N PRO A 154 -1.87 -3.51 -14.63
CA PRO A 154 -1.67 -4.19 -15.90
C PRO A 154 -1.43 -3.17 -17.01
N GLY A 155 -0.82 -3.63 -18.10
CA GLY A 155 -0.74 -2.87 -19.33
C GLY A 155 -2.10 -2.83 -20.03
N ASN A 156 -2.31 -1.81 -20.85
CA ASN A 156 -3.55 -1.65 -21.59
C ASN A 156 -3.58 -2.51 -22.85
N ASN A 157 -4.77 -3.00 -23.20
CA ASN A 157 -5.08 -3.48 -24.53
C ASN A 157 -5.78 -2.35 -25.32
N PRO A 158 -5.25 -1.91 -26.47
CA PRO A 158 -5.80 -0.79 -27.23
C PRO A 158 -7.23 -1.04 -27.75
N ASN A 159 -7.68 -2.29 -27.80
CA ASN A 159 -9.02 -2.66 -28.27
C ASN A 159 -10.05 -2.84 -27.15
N THR A 160 -9.64 -2.75 -25.88
CA THR A 160 -10.57 -2.79 -24.75
C THR A 160 -10.88 -1.36 -24.31
N THR A 161 -12.08 -0.87 -24.60
CA THR A 161 -12.61 0.41 -24.09
C THR A 161 -12.99 0.38 -22.61
N ASN A 162 -12.83 -0.78 -21.96
CA ASN A 162 -12.89 -0.88 -20.51
C ASN A 162 -11.64 -0.23 -19.95
N VAL A 163 -11.70 1.10 -19.79
CA VAL A 163 -10.92 1.82 -18.80
C VAL A 163 -11.22 1.14 -17.49
N ILE A 164 -10.38 0.19 -17.08
CA ILE A 164 -10.48 -0.44 -15.78
C ILE A 164 -10.28 0.71 -14.80
N ASP A 165 -11.36 1.01 -14.09
CA ASP A 165 -11.47 2.13 -13.18
C ASP A 165 -10.36 1.99 -12.13
N LYS A 166 -9.29 2.78 -12.29
CA LYS A 166 -8.10 2.75 -11.42
C LYS A 166 -8.49 3.00 -9.96
N ASP A 167 -9.62 3.66 -9.73
CA ASP A 167 -10.15 4.00 -8.40
C ASP A 167 -10.80 2.81 -7.66
N ILE A 168 -11.21 1.74 -8.36
CA ILE A 168 -11.73 0.51 -7.74
C ILE A 168 -10.57 -0.35 -7.17
N PHE A 169 -9.38 -0.23 -7.77
CA PHE A 169 -8.23 -1.08 -7.44
C PHE A 169 -7.51 -0.67 -6.14
N TYR A 170 -7.52 0.63 -5.80
CA TYR A 170 -6.96 1.11 -4.53
C TYR A 170 -7.83 0.79 -3.30
N LYS A 171 -9.11 0.42 -3.49
CA LYS A 171 -10.09 0.25 -2.39
C LYS A 171 -10.45 -1.19 -2.03
N THR A 172 -9.98 -2.19 -2.78
CA THR A 172 -10.35 -3.58 -2.51
C THR A 172 -9.20 -4.51 -2.85
N MET A 173 -8.40 -4.88 -1.84
CA MET A 173 -8.00 -6.29 -1.73
C MET A 173 -9.10 -6.99 -0.95
N PRO A 174 -10.05 -7.69 -1.60
CA PRO A 174 -11.04 -8.44 -0.87
C PRO A 174 -10.31 -9.55 -0.10
N LYS A 175 -10.57 -9.64 1.21
CA LYS A 175 -10.39 -10.84 2.03
C LYS A 175 -10.52 -12.07 1.15
N PHE A 176 -9.43 -12.82 0.97
CA PHE A 176 -9.41 -14.15 0.35
C PHE A 176 -10.61 -14.39 -0.57
N ALA A 177 -10.67 -13.70 -1.70
CA ALA A 177 -11.64 -14.05 -2.72
C ALA A 177 -11.42 -15.54 -2.98
N LYS A 178 -12.42 -16.37 -2.65
CA LYS A 178 -12.42 -17.78 -3.03
C LYS A 178 -12.02 -17.81 -4.50
N GLN A 179 -10.94 -18.54 -4.76
CA GLN A 179 -10.23 -18.64 -6.03
C GLN A 179 -11.13 -19.09 -7.21
N ASP A 180 -12.39 -19.45 -6.92
CA ASP A 180 -13.32 -20.04 -7.88
C ASP A 180 -14.21 -19.04 -8.64
N SER A 181 -14.27 -17.75 -8.28
CA SER A 181 -15.16 -16.78 -8.96
C SER A 181 -14.48 -15.63 -9.71
N LEU A 182 -13.15 -15.64 -9.84
CA LEU A 182 -12.39 -14.60 -10.53
C LEU A 182 -11.49 -15.21 -11.61
N LYS A 183 -12.10 -15.76 -12.67
CA LYS A 183 -11.37 -16.29 -13.84
C LYS A 183 -10.62 -15.22 -14.65
N ASP A 184 -10.78 -13.94 -14.33
CA ASP A 184 -10.14 -12.80 -15.04
C ASP A 184 -9.13 -12.01 -14.18
N VAL A 185 -8.77 -12.48 -12.97
CA VAL A 185 -7.92 -11.69 -12.04
C VAL A 185 -6.43 -12.01 -12.13
N ASP A 186 -6.03 -12.97 -12.94
CA ASP A 186 -4.62 -13.34 -13.11
C ASP A 186 -3.79 -12.35 -13.94
N HIS A 187 -4.42 -11.36 -14.56
CA HIS A 187 -3.71 -10.28 -15.27
C HIS A 187 -3.30 -9.13 -14.35
N TYR A 188 -3.84 -9.07 -13.13
CA TYR A 188 -3.50 -8.02 -12.19
C TYR A 188 -2.29 -8.43 -11.37
N GLY A 189 -1.41 -7.46 -11.13
CA GLY A 189 -0.25 -7.70 -10.29
C GLY A 189 -0.67 -8.04 -8.85
N LYS A 190 0.22 -8.73 -8.12
CA LYS A 190 -0.09 -9.26 -6.79
C LYS A 190 0.81 -8.61 -5.75
N THR A 191 0.25 -8.44 -4.56
CA THR A 191 1.01 -8.05 -3.37
C THR A 191 1.05 -9.20 -2.40
N TRP A 192 2.16 -9.32 -1.68
CA TRP A 192 2.24 -10.20 -0.53
C TRP A 192 3.04 -9.56 0.58
N HIS A 193 2.51 -9.67 1.79
CA HIS A 193 3.19 -9.37 3.05
C HIS A 193 2.61 -10.28 4.13
N PRO A 194 3.38 -10.66 5.18
CA PRO A 194 2.77 -11.25 6.36
C PRO A 194 1.70 -10.33 6.96
N ASN A 195 0.82 -10.85 7.82
CA ASN A 195 -0.14 -9.96 8.48
C ASN A 195 0.58 -8.87 9.28
N CYS A 196 0.11 -7.63 9.16
CA CYS A 196 0.54 -6.56 10.03
C CYS A 196 -0.09 -6.72 11.41
N LEU A 197 0.51 -6.10 12.41
CA LEU A 197 -0.06 -6.03 13.74
C LEU A 197 -1.23 -5.05 13.78
N ASN A 198 -2.05 -5.13 14.82
CA ASN A 198 -3.01 -4.10 15.15
C ASN A 198 -2.34 -2.71 15.17
N GLY A 199 -3.06 -1.70 14.70
CA GLY A 199 -2.53 -0.35 14.50
C GLY A 199 -1.73 -0.14 13.21
N TYR A 200 -1.58 -1.14 12.34
CA TYR A 200 -0.82 -1.04 11.09
C TYR A 200 -1.60 -1.56 9.87
N GLU A 201 -1.49 -0.90 8.74
CA GLU A 201 -2.18 -1.21 7.48
C GLU A 201 -1.21 -1.46 6.30
N LYS A 202 -1.76 -2.00 5.21
CA LYS A 202 -1.11 -2.15 3.90
C LYS A 202 0.07 -3.13 3.90
N ILE A 203 0.64 -3.32 2.71
CA ILE A 203 1.70 -4.29 2.39
C ILE A 203 3.05 -3.98 3.07
N LEU A 204 3.24 -2.80 3.66
CA LEU A 204 4.48 -2.46 4.36
C LEU A 204 4.22 -2.03 5.81
N CYS A 205 3.10 -2.48 6.37
CA CYS A 205 2.68 -2.18 7.74
C CYS A 205 2.92 -0.73 8.12
N SER A 206 2.34 0.18 7.33
CA SER A 206 2.31 1.61 7.66
C SER A 206 1.43 1.79 8.90
N PRO A 207 1.81 2.62 9.87
CA PRO A 207 0.95 2.87 11.02
C PRO A 207 -0.36 3.56 10.59
N CYS A 208 -1.46 3.25 11.28
CA CYS A 208 -2.71 3.98 11.11
C CYS A 208 -2.48 5.47 11.34
N ILE A 209 -2.96 6.28 10.40
CA ILE A 209 -2.92 7.75 10.51
C ILE A 209 -3.88 8.25 11.58
N GLN A 210 -3.69 9.50 12.01
CA GLN A 210 -4.55 10.20 12.96
C GLN A 210 -6.04 10.07 12.61
N GLY A 211 -6.84 9.60 13.57
CA GLY A 211 -8.29 9.40 13.41
C GLY A 211 -8.68 8.09 12.74
N PHE A 212 -7.74 7.15 12.62
CA PHE A 212 -7.99 5.80 12.16
C PHE A 212 -7.38 4.79 13.15
N TYR A 213 -7.98 3.61 13.23
CA TYR A 213 -7.55 2.52 14.10
C TYR A 213 -7.61 1.17 13.40
N LYS A 214 -6.97 0.16 14.01
CA LYS A 214 -7.09 -1.23 13.59
C LYS A 214 -6.85 -2.18 14.73
N SER A 215 -7.83 -3.04 15.04
CA SER A 215 -7.76 -3.98 16.15
C SER A 215 -7.28 -5.39 15.76
N THR A 216 -7.21 -5.70 14.45
CA THR A 216 -6.89 -7.03 13.94
C THR A 216 -5.52 -7.09 13.29
N ASN A 217 -4.88 -8.27 13.36
CA ASN A 217 -3.60 -8.52 12.70
C ASN A 217 -3.83 -8.94 11.24
N THR A 218 -4.04 -7.97 10.34
CA THR A 218 -4.25 -8.20 8.89
C THR A 218 -3.47 -7.16 8.08
N THR A 219 -3.51 -7.20 6.75
CA THR A 219 -2.98 -6.12 5.87
C THR A 219 -4.06 -5.13 5.42
N GLU A 220 -5.29 -5.25 5.94
CA GLU A 220 -6.42 -4.38 5.58
C GLU A 220 -6.17 -2.91 5.97
N ASP A 221 -6.92 -2.00 5.36
CA ASP A 221 -6.86 -0.58 5.69
C ASP A 221 -7.36 -0.33 7.13
N CYS A 222 -6.85 0.72 7.75
CA CYS A 222 -7.34 1.17 9.05
C CYS A 222 -8.77 1.71 8.91
N THR A 223 -9.57 1.52 9.95
CA THR A 223 -10.97 1.97 10.03
C THR A 223 -11.01 3.37 10.63
N PRO A 224 -11.84 4.32 10.10
CA PRO A 224 -12.00 5.62 10.71
C PRO A 224 -12.61 5.51 12.11
N CYS A 225 -12.16 6.34 13.04
CA CYS A 225 -12.75 6.41 14.37
C CYS A 225 -13.95 7.37 14.35
N ASP A 226 -15.00 7.02 15.11
CA ASP A 226 -16.24 7.80 15.20
C ASP A 226 -16.53 8.30 16.63
N ASN A 227 -15.54 8.20 17.53
CA ASN A 227 -15.72 8.48 18.96
C ASN A 227 -15.57 9.97 19.35
N LYS A 228 -15.07 10.84 18.44
CA LYS A 228 -14.92 12.27 18.74
C LYS A 228 -16.20 13.08 18.45
N PRO A 229 -16.47 14.16 19.19
CA PRO A 229 -17.57 15.08 18.88
C PRO A 229 -17.45 15.70 17.48
N ALA A 230 -18.58 15.89 16.78
CA ALA A 230 -18.58 16.45 15.42
C ALA A 230 -18.04 17.89 15.35
N LYS A 231 -18.15 18.66 16.43
CA LYS A 231 -17.70 20.06 16.52
C LYS A 231 -16.63 20.21 17.57
N ASN A 232 -15.77 21.23 17.40
CA ASN A 232 -14.81 21.68 18.40
C ASN A 232 -13.82 20.61 18.89
N SER A 233 -13.60 19.55 18.12
CA SER A 233 -12.68 18.46 18.48
C SER A 233 -11.81 18.03 17.29
N PHE A 234 -10.59 17.62 17.58
CA PHE A 234 -9.64 17.04 16.62
C PHE A 234 -8.94 15.84 17.24
N TYR A 235 -8.69 14.80 16.44
CA TYR A 235 -7.92 13.64 16.90
C TYR A 235 -6.49 14.05 17.31
N VAL A 236 -5.81 13.29 18.17
CA VAL A 236 -4.42 13.58 18.55
C VAL A 236 -3.47 13.03 17.48
N ARG A 237 -2.54 13.86 17.00
CA ARG A 237 -1.58 13.47 15.94
C ARG A 237 -0.45 12.57 16.46
N GLU A 238 -0.11 12.69 17.74
CA GLU A 238 1.09 12.08 18.34
C GLU A 238 0.97 10.57 18.55
N LEU A 239 -0.23 10.02 18.41
CA LEU A 239 -0.50 8.61 18.64
C LEU A 239 -0.86 7.93 17.33
N ASN A 240 0.15 7.75 16.47
CA ASN A 240 0.08 6.81 15.34
C ASN A 240 0.04 5.40 15.91
N ASN A 241 -0.66 4.44 15.25
CA ASN A 241 -0.85 3.03 15.67
C ASN A 241 -2.06 2.69 16.55
N GLN A 242 -3.16 3.45 16.48
CA GLN A 242 -4.35 3.17 17.27
C GLN A 242 -4.88 1.74 17.06
N ILE A 243 -5.05 1.02 18.18
CA ILE A 243 -5.55 -0.37 18.18
C ILE A 243 -7.03 -0.46 18.54
N SER A 244 -7.63 0.64 19.00
CA SER A 244 -9.02 0.72 19.47
C SER A 244 -9.80 1.78 18.69
N GLU A 245 -11.11 1.58 18.57
CA GLU A 245 -12.06 2.56 18.03
C GLU A 245 -12.14 3.84 18.85
N ASP A 246 -11.69 3.79 20.12
CA ASP A 246 -11.61 4.93 21.03
C ASP A 246 -10.37 5.79 20.76
N CYS A 247 -10.33 6.41 19.59
CA CYS A 247 -9.19 7.23 19.21
C CYS A 247 -9.09 8.50 20.07
N PRO A 248 -7.87 8.84 20.54
CA PRO A 248 -7.66 10.00 21.39
C PRO A 248 -7.95 11.29 20.63
N TYR A 249 -8.64 12.23 21.26
CA TYR A 249 -8.94 13.55 20.70
C TYR A 249 -8.80 14.67 21.73
N HIS A 250 -8.64 15.90 21.25
CA HIS A 250 -8.64 17.12 22.05
C HIS A 250 -9.76 18.05 21.61
N CYS A 251 -10.27 18.83 22.56
CA CYS A 251 -11.11 19.97 22.24
C CYS A 251 -10.26 21.13 21.72
N VAL A 252 -10.82 21.98 20.86
CA VAL A 252 -10.17 23.22 20.43
C VAL A 252 -9.87 24.13 21.63
N ASN A 253 -8.80 24.93 21.54
CA ASN A 253 -8.29 25.74 22.67
C ASN A 253 -9.30 26.73 23.28
N SER A 254 -10.38 27.07 22.58
CA SER A 254 -11.44 27.96 23.06
C SER A 254 -12.51 27.26 23.90
N VAL A 255 -12.37 25.94 24.11
CA VAL A 255 -13.33 25.08 24.80
C VAL A 255 -12.66 24.45 26.02
N PRO A 256 -13.36 24.29 27.16
CA PRO A 256 -12.80 23.60 28.34
C PRO A 256 -12.25 22.22 27.99
N ASN A 257 -11.16 21.81 28.64
CA ASN A 257 -10.50 20.51 28.41
C ASN A 257 -11.50 19.33 28.49
N PHE A 258 -11.28 18.32 27.63
CA PHE A 258 -12.01 17.05 27.55
C PHE A 258 -12.33 16.43 28.92
N GLU A 259 -11.39 16.43 29.88
CA GLU A 259 -11.63 15.90 31.23
C GLU A 259 -12.85 16.53 31.93
N LYS A 260 -13.16 17.79 31.62
CA LYS A 260 -14.30 18.53 32.17
C LYS A 260 -15.44 18.68 31.16
N ASN A 261 -15.17 18.45 29.88
CA ASN A 261 -16.09 18.64 28.77
C ASN A 261 -15.89 17.57 27.68
N PRO A 262 -16.31 16.31 27.92
CA PRO A 262 -16.07 15.20 27.00
C PRO A 262 -16.66 15.45 25.60
N ASN A 263 -17.75 16.20 25.52
CA ASN A 263 -18.44 16.50 24.28
C ASN A 263 -17.84 17.70 23.50
N CYS A 264 -16.79 18.33 24.03
CA CYS A 264 -16.24 19.58 23.49
C CYS A 264 -17.32 20.64 23.19
N ASP A 265 -18.34 20.72 24.05
CA ASP A 265 -19.41 21.72 23.94
C ASP A 265 -18.80 23.12 24.04
N ASN A 266 -19.34 24.10 23.31
CA ASN A 266 -18.90 25.49 23.50
C ASN A 266 -19.13 25.96 24.95
N SER A 267 -18.43 27.01 25.38
CA SER A 267 -18.46 27.47 26.78
C SER A 267 -19.86 27.77 27.29
N PHE A 268 -20.75 28.29 26.45
CA PHE A 268 -22.14 28.57 26.82
C PHE A 268 -22.95 27.29 27.02
N VAL A 269 -22.94 26.37 26.06
CA VAL A 269 -23.65 25.08 26.16
C VAL A 269 -23.14 24.27 27.35
N TRP A 270 -21.83 24.27 27.57
CA TRP A 270 -21.22 23.63 28.73
C TRP A 270 -21.70 24.26 30.05
N PHE A 271 -21.75 25.60 30.13
CA PHE A 271 -22.29 26.32 31.28
C PHE A 271 -23.76 25.97 31.54
N ILE A 272 -24.60 25.97 30.50
CA ILE A 272 -26.01 25.60 30.57
C ILE A 272 -26.17 24.17 31.10
N LYS A 273 -25.37 23.21 30.59
CA LYS A 273 -25.37 21.82 31.10
C LYS A 273 -24.97 21.76 32.58
N LYS A 274 -24.00 22.57 33.02
CA LYS A 274 -23.55 22.62 34.42
C LYS A 274 -24.62 23.15 35.39
N ILE A 275 -25.47 24.09 34.96
CA ILE A 275 -26.54 24.66 35.81
C ILE A 275 -27.84 23.82 35.78
N GLY A 276 -27.83 22.60 35.22
CA GLY A 276 -29.00 21.71 35.16
C GLY A 276 -29.71 21.68 33.81
N GLY A 277 -29.09 22.22 32.77
CA GLY A 277 -29.60 22.20 31.40
C GLY A 277 -30.63 23.31 31.11
N TRP A 278 -31.24 23.23 29.93
CA TRP A 278 -32.21 24.22 29.45
C TRP A 278 -33.44 24.36 30.34
N ILE A 279 -33.84 23.29 31.04
CA ILE A 279 -34.99 23.31 31.96
C ILE A 279 -34.81 24.37 33.05
N VAL A 280 -33.61 24.47 33.64
CA VAL A 280 -33.33 25.46 34.68
C VAL A 280 -33.38 26.87 34.12
N VAL A 281 -32.87 27.08 32.90
CA VAL A 281 -32.96 28.39 32.23
C VAL A 281 -34.41 28.76 31.97
N THR A 282 -35.24 27.84 31.48
CA THR A 282 -36.67 28.09 31.25
C THR A 282 -37.40 28.46 32.55
N ILE A 283 -37.15 27.74 33.65
CA ILE A 283 -37.74 28.05 34.96
C ILE A 283 -37.35 29.45 35.43
N ILE A 284 -36.06 29.80 35.35
CA ILE A 284 -35.59 31.14 35.74
C ILE A 284 -36.24 32.22 34.89
N THR A 285 -36.32 32.03 33.57
CA THR A 285 -36.95 33.01 32.68
C THR A 285 -38.46 33.14 32.86
N CYS A 286 -39.16 32.10 33.36
CA CYS A 286 -40.59 32.18 33.66
C CYS A 286 -40.89 32.82 35.03
N LEU A 287 -39.90 32.91 35.91
CA LEU A 287 -40.03 33.51 37.25
C LEU A 287 -39.65 35.00 37.30
N ILE A 288 -38.96 35.49 36.27
CA ILE A 288 -38.60 36.91 36.07
C ILE A 288 -39.69 37.58 35.24
#